data_AF-A0A954L1Z6-F1
#
_entry.id   AF-A0A954L1Z6-F1
#
_cell.length_a   1.000
_cell.length_b   1.000
_cell.length_c   1.000
_cell.angle_alpha   90.00
_cell.angle_beta   90.00
_cell.angle_gamma   90.00
#
_symmetry.space_group_name_H-M   'P 1'
#
loop_
_entity.id
_entity.type
_entity.pdbx_description
1 polymer ?
#
loop_
_entity_poly.entity_id
_entity_poly.type
_entity_poly.pdbx_seq_one_letter_code
_entity_poly.pdbx_strand_id
1 'polypeptide(L)'
;MTTSSDAELSKLEHLKLGSRQLRGTIGEEILNDNPAFSEDAAQLLKHHGSYMQDDRDVRKQKNEDGTKKEREYSCMVRTRIPGGR
;
A
#
# COMPACT_ATOMS: atom_id res chain seq x y z
N MET A 1 -35.33 1.14 18.06
CA MET A 1 -34.24 1.43 17.12
C MET A 1 -32.95 1.47 17.93
N THR A 2 -32.28 0.32 18.06
CA THR A 2 -30.99 0.22 18.73
C THR A 2 -29.92 0.74 17.78
N THR A 3 -29.44 1.96 18.01
CA THR A 3 -28.28 2.52 17.33
C THR A 3 -27.07 1.69 17.72
N SER A 4 -26.49 0.98 16.75
CA SER A 4 -25.26 0.23 16.93
C SER A 4 -24.19 1.18 17.45
N SER A 5 -23.72 0.89 18.65
CA SER A 5 -22.65 1.56 19.39
C SER A 5 -21.45 1.90 18.53
N ASP A 6 -20.83 3.06 18.80
CA ASP A 6 -19.47 3.46 18.41
C ASP A 6 -18.50 2.28 18.53
N ALA A 7 -18.33 1.52 17.45
CA ALA A 7 -17.25 0.56 17.35
C ALA A 7 -15.97 1.38 17.16
N GLU A 8 -14.98 1.19 18.02
CA GLU A 8 -13.66 1.81 17.84
C GLU A 8 -13.21 1.59 16.40
N LEU A 9 -13.07 2.70 15.68
CA LEU A 9 -12.70 2.67 14.28
C LEU A 9 -11.30 2.08 14.17
N SER A 10 -11.10 1.14 13.24
CA SER A 10 -9.76 0.62 12.99
C SER A 10 -8.86 1.74 12.46
N LYS A 11 -7.53 1.58 12.61
CA LYS A 11 -6.54 2.48 12.02
C LYS A 11 -6.82 2.76 10.54
N LEU A 12 -7.30 1.76 9.80
CA LEU A 12 -7.64 1.89 8.39
C LEU A 12 -8.87 2.77 8.15
N GLU A 13 -9.91 2.69 8.99
CA GLU A 13 -11.08 3.56 8.87
C GLU A 13 -10.72 5.01 9.20
N HIS A 14 -9.89 5.25 10.21
CA HIS A 14 -9.34 6.57 10.48
C HIS A 14 -8.52 7.13 9.30
N LEU A 15 -7.68 6.28 8.69
CA LEU A 15 -6.92 6.65 7.50
C LEU A 15 -7.85 7.03 6.33
N LYS A 16 -8.90 6.25 6.09
CA LYS A 16 -9.89 6.55 5.04
C LYS A 16 -10.60 7.88 5.27
N LEU A 17 -11.00 8.19 6.51
CA LEU A 17 -11.61 9.48 6.86
C LEU A 17 -10.69 10.66 6.55
N GLY A 18 -9.38 10.55 6.85
CA GLY A 18 -8.39 11.60 6.58
C GLY A 18 -7.89 11.67 5.13
N SER A 19 -8.16 10.66 4.31
CA SER A 19 -7.52 10.47 2.99
C SER A 19 -8.03 11.35 1.85
N ARG A 20 -8.98 12.26 2.07
CA ARG A 20 -9.61 13.07 0.99
C ARG A 20 -10.12 12.19 -0.17
N GLN A 21 -11.04 11.28 0.15
CA GLN A 21 -11.63 10.31 -0.79
C GLN A 21 -10.59 9.34 -1.36
N LEU A 22 -9.81 8.70 -0.47
CA LEU A 22 -8.80 7.68 -0.77
C LEU A 22 -7.53 8.19 -1.48
N ARG A 23 -7.41 9.50 -1.76
CA ARG A 23 -6.25 10.08 -2.45
C ARG A 23 -4.98 10.04 -1.59
N GLY A 24 -5.09 10.47 -0.32
CA GLY A 24 -3.98 10.59 0.62
C GLY A 24 -2.78 11.31 0.02
N THR A 25 -1.59 10.77 0.29
CA THR A 25 -0.29 11.23 -0.22
C THR A 25 0.16 10.50 -1.49
N ILE A 26 -0.68 9.64 -2.09
CA ILE A 26 -0.29 8.77 -3.23
C ILE A 26 0.32 9.60 -4.37
N GLY A 27 -0.29 10.73 -4.73
CA GLY A 27 0.19 11.57 -5.83
C GLY A 27 1.54 12.23 -5.56
N GLU A 28 1.81 12.60 -4.31
CA GLU A 28 3.10 13.16 -3.89
C GLU A 28 4.18 12.07 -3.84
N GLU A 29 3.81 10.86 -3.39
CA GLU A 29 4.73 9.74 -3.27
C GLU A 29 5.15 9.16 -4.62
N ILE A 30 4.28 9.20 -5.64
CA ILE A 30 4.65 8.80 -7.01
C ILE A 30 5.73 9.69 -7.61
N LEU A 31 5.81 10.96 -7.18
CA LEU A 31 6.75 11.95 -7.73
C LEU A 31 8.09 11.99 -7.00
N ASN A 32 8.27 11.21 -5.93
CA ASN A 32 9.50 11.17 -5.17
C ASN A 32 10.43 10.04 -5.66
N ASP A 33 11.69 10.08 -5.24
CA ASP A 33 12.70 9.08 -5.60
C ASP A 33 12.72 7.85 -4.67
N ASN A 34 11.72 7.70 -3.79
CA ASN A 34 11.66 6.57 -2.86
C ASN A 34 11.12 5.33 -3.59
N PRO A 35 11.83 4.18 -3.55
CA PRO A 35 11.35 2.96 -4.19
C PRO A 35 10.08 2.38 -3.54
N ALA A 36 9.69 2.84 -2.34
CA ALA A 36 8.53 2.34 -1.61
C ALA A 36 7.58 3.45 -1.17
N PHE A 37 6.29 3.12 -1.17
CA PHE A 37 5.24 3.91 -0.56
C PHE A 37 5.28 3.82 0.97
N SER A 38 4.80 4.87 1.64
CA SER A 38 4.52 4.86 3.07
C SER A 38 3.47 3.79 3.42
N GLU A 39 3.42 3.35 4.69
CA GLU A 39 2.44 2.34 5.11
C GLU A 39 1.00 2.78 4.83
N ASP A 40 0.70 4.07 5.04
CA ASP A 40 -0.62 4.64 4.83
C ASP A 40 -0.95 4.72 3.34
N ALA A 41 -0.04 5.22 2.50
CA ALA A 41 -0.23 5.21 1.05
C ALA A 41 -0.36 3.78 0.49
N ALA A 42 0.39 2.82 1.02
CA ALA A 42 0.28 1.41 0.66
C ALA A 42 -1.08 0.79 1.01
N GLN A 43 -1.76 1.25 2.07
CA GLN A 43 -3.15 0.85 2.33
C GLN A 43 -4.13 1.48 1.33
N LEU A 44 -3.94 2.76 0.99
CA LEU A 44 -4.79 3.48 0.05
C LEU A 44 -4.63 2.99 -1.40
N LEU A 45 -3.43 2.56 -1.80
CA LEU A 45 -3.16 1.99 -3.12
C LEU A 45 -4.03 0.76 -3.43
N LYS A 46 -4.37 -0.04 -2.41
CA LYS A 46 -5.22 -1.23 -2.58
C LYS A 46 -6.60 -0.88 -3.14
N HIS A 47 -7.13 0.29 -2.80
CA HIS A 47 -8.38 0.80 -3.34
C HIS A 47 -8.27 1.24 -4.81
N HIS A 48 -7.07 1.51 -5.28
CA HIS A 48 -6.73 1.84 -6.67
C HIS A 48 -6.30 0.60 -7.48
N GLY A 49 -6.49 -0.60 -6.91
CA GLY A 49 -6.10 -1.85 -7.55
C GLY A 49 -4.60 -2.08 -7.63
N SER A 50 -3.78 -1.27 -6.96
CA SER A 50 -2.32 -1.42 -6.93
C SER A 50 -1.87 -1.94 -5.56
N TYR A 51 -0.92 -2.87 -5.56
CA TYR A 51 -0.40 -3.47 -4.34
C TYR A 51 1.12 -3.44 -4.38
N MET A 52 1.73 -2.68 -3.48
CA MET A 52 3.18 -2.69 -3.28
C MET A 52 3.62 -4.03 -2.66
N GLN A 53 4.67 -4.62 -3.19
CA GLN A 53 5.23 -5.90 -2.79
C GLN A 53 6.75 -5.80 -2.69
N ASP A 54 7.34 -6.56 -1.76
CA ASP A 54 8.78 -6.80 -1.69
C ASP A 54 9.13 -8.13 -2.36
N ASP A 55 10.18 -8.15 -3.17
CA ASP A 55 10.74 -9.42 -3.65
C ASP A 55 11.36 -10.18 -2.47
N ARG A 56 10.73 -11.31 -2.13
CA ARG A 56 11.11 -12.14 -0.98
C ARG A 56 12.40 -12.91 -1.19
N ASP A 57 12.77 -13.18 -2.44
CA ASP A 57 14.01 -13.89 -2.74
C ASP A 57 15.19 -12.93 -2.63
N VAL A 58 15.05 -11.70 -3.16
CA VAL A 58 16.04 -10.63 -3.00
C VAL A 58 16.21 -10.23 -1.53
N ARG A 59 15.12 -10.14 -0.76
CA ARG A 59 15.16 -9.81 0.68
C ARG A 59 15.99 -10.79 1.51
N LYS A 60 16.04 -12.07 1.11
CA LYS A 60 16.81 -13.10 1.81
C LYS A 60 18.28 -13.12 1.38
N GLN A 61 18.59 -12.55 0.22
CA GLN A 61 19.95 -12.44 -0.27
C GLN A 61 20.76 -11.47 0.57
N LYS A 62 22.07 -11.74 0.62
CA LYS A 62 23.07 -10.85 1.19
C LYS A 62 24.02 -10.45 0.07
N ASN A 63 24.57 -9.25 0.19
CA ASN A 63 25.68 -8.82 -0.64
C ASN A 63 26.92 -9.68 -0.35
N GLU A 64 27.92 -9.60 -1.22
CA GLU A 64 29.17 -10.40 -1.10
C GLU A 64 29.91 -10.14 0.22
N ASP A 65 29.74 -8.94 0.79
CA ASP A 65 30.27 -8.52 2.09
C ASP A 65 29.43 -9.01 3.30
N GLY A 66 28.37 -9.78 3.05
CA GLY A 66 27.47 -10.32 4.08
C GLY A 66 26.41 -9.35 4.59
N THR A 67 26.34 -8.12 4.06
CA THR A 67 25.30 -7.14 4.39
C THR A 67 23.96 -7.51 3.76
N LYS A 68 22.85 -7.02 4.32
CA LYS A 68 21.52 -7.25 3.73
C LYS A 68 21.41 -6.47 2.43
N LYS A 69 21.02 -7.15 1.35
CA LYS A 69 20.70 -6.48 0.09
C LYS A 69 19.50 -5.56 0.27
N GLU A 70 19.49 -4.46 -0.47
CA GLU A 70 18.36 -3.53 -0.46
C GLU A 70 17.08 -4.22 -0.92
N ARG A 71 15.94 -3.79 -0.36
CA ARG A 71 14.65 -4.38 -0.72
C ARG A 71 14.25 -3.89 -2.10
N GLU A 72 13.94 -4.84 -2.97
CA GLU A 72 13.37 -4.54 -4.27
C GLU A 72 11.85 -4.50 -4.16
N TYR A 73 11.28 -3.36 -4.56
CA TYR A 73 9.85 -3.11 -4.47
C TYR A 73 9.23 -3.12 -5.87
N SER A 74 8.04 -3.70 -5.97
CA SER A 74 7.24 -3.70 -7.19
C SER A 74 5.77 -3.48 -6.86
N CYS A 75 4.98 -3.04 -7.85
CA CYS A 75 3.54 -2.88 -7.71
C CYS A 75 2.79 -3.89 -8.58
N MET A 76 2.02 -4.77 -7.96
CA MET A 76 1.04 -5.60 -8.68
C MET A 76 -0.20 -4.75 -8.98
N VAL A 77 -0.58 -4.69 -10.26
CA VAL A 77 -1.78 -3.97 -10.71
C VAL A 77 -2.88 -4.97 -11.04
N ARG A 78 -4.04 -4.79 -10.42
CA ARG A 78 -5.25 -5.56 -10.67
C ARG A 78 -6.27 -4.69 -11.38
N THR A 79 -6.63 -5.09 -12.59
CA THR A 79 -7.72 -4.46 -13.34
C THR A 79 -9.08 -4.94 -12.84
N ARG A 80 -10.08 -4.07 -12.95
CA ARG A 80 -11.48 -4.41 -12.66
C ARG A 80 -12.18 -4.67 -14.00
N ILE A 81 -12.46 -5.94 -14.29
CA ILE A 81 -13.12 -6.37 -15.53
C ILE A 81 -14.46 -7.04 -15.17
N PRO A 82 -15.60 -6.32 -15.20
CA PRO A 82 -16.91 -6.89 -14.91
C PRO A 82 -17.24 -8.01 -15.92
N GLY A 83 -17.49 -9.23 -15.44
CA GLY A 83 -17.77 -10.37 -16.32
C GLY A 83 -16.55 -10.92 -17.09
N GLY A 84 -15.34 -10.41 -16.84
CA GLY A 84 -14.10 -10.94 -17.42
C GLY A 84 -13.94 -10.75 -18.92
N ARG A 85 -14.70 -9.82 -19.53
CA ARG A 85 -14.61 -9.45 -20.94
C ARG A 85 -14.34 -7.97 -21.10
#